data_AF-A0A090WVU4-F1
#
_entry.id   AF-A0A090WVU4-F1
#
_cell.length_a   1.000
_cell.length_b   1.000
_cell.length_c   1.000
_cell.angle_alpha   90.00
_cell.angle_beta   90.00
_cell.angle_gamma   90.00
#
_symmetry.space_group_name_H-M   'P 1'
#
loop_
_entity.id
_entity.type
_entity.pdbx_description
1 polymer ?
#
loop_
_entity_poly.entity_id
_entity_poly.type
_entity_poly.pdbx_seq_one_letter_code
_entity_poly.pdbx_strand_id
1 'polypeptide(L)' 'MSIHPTMTNAEVEFICEAIELVAKNFETWGKDYCYNTSKNEYIHHTNLNTESDIIMGWFNLKHKS' A
#
# COMPACT_ATOMS: atom_id res chain seq x y z
N MET A 1 -10.70 -9.45 -5.56
CA MET A 1 -9.69 -9.46 -6.64
C MET A 1 -10.38 -9.89 -7.93
N SER A 2 -10.08 -9.26 -9.05
CA SER A 2 -10.61 -9.62 -10.37
C SER A 2 -9.45 -10.00 -11.29
N ILE A 3 -9.56 -11.12 -12.00
CA ILE A 3 -8.59 -11.54 -13.03
C ILE A 3 -9.14 -11.09 -14.39
N HIS A 4 -8.34 -10.33 -15.14
CA HIS A 4 -8.78 -9.78 -16.42
C HIS A 4 -8.40 -10.72 -17.58
N PRO A 5 -9.23 -10.86 -18.64
CA PRO A 5 -8.94 -11.73 -19.79
C PRO A 5 -7.69 -11.38 -20.61
N THR A 6 -7.06 -10.23 -20.37
CA THR A 6 -5.81 -9.81 -21.02
C THR A 6 -4.56 -10.18 -20.22
N MET A 7 -4.72 -10.85 -19.08
CA MET A 7 -3.61 -11.31 -18.27
C MET A 7 -3.07 -12.62 -18.83
N THR A 8 -1.75 -12.74 -18.79
CA THR A 8 -1.02 -13.96 -19.11
C THR A 8 -1.09 -14.96 -17.96
N ASN A 9 -0.89 -16.25 -18.25
CA ASN A 9 -0.84 -17.28 -17.20
C ASN A 9 0.24 -16.98 -16.15
N ALA A 10 1.40 -16.48 -16.58
CA ALA A 10 2.50 -16.14 -15.67
C ALA A 10 2.11 -15.03 -14.68
N GLU A 11 1.33 -14.04 -15.11
CA GLU A 11 0.83 -12.99 -14.21
C GLU A 11 -0.18 -13.54 -13.19
N VAL A 12 -1.02 -14.49 -13.61
CA VAL A 12 -1.99 -15.14 -12.72
C VAL A 12 -1.26 -16.02 -11.69
N GLU A 13 -0.28 -16.81 -12.13
CA GLU A 13 0.54 -17.65 -11.25
C GLU A 13 1.29 -16.79 -10.22
N PHE A 14 1.92 -15.70 -10.67
CA PHE A 14 2.59 -14.74 -9.78
C PHE A 14 1.65 -14.18 -8.71
N ILE A 15 0.42 -13.81 -9.07
CA ILE A 15 -0.57 -13.31 -8.12
C ILE A 15 -0.96 -14.38 -7.10
N CYS A 16 -1.20 -15.63 -7.55
CA CYS A 16 -1.52 -16.74 -6.66
C CYS A 16 -0.40 -17.00 -5.65
N GLU A 17 0.85 -17.04 -6.12
CA GLU A 17 2.03 -17.20 -5.25
C GLU A 17 2.16 -16.05 -4.25
N ALA A 18 1.93 -14.81 -4.69
CA ALA A 18 1.97 -13.64 -3.81
C ALA A 18 0.90 -13.72 -2.71
N ILE A 19 -0.33 -14.14 -3.05
CA ILE A 19 -1.42 -14.32 -2.07
C ILE A 19 -1.06 -15.42 -1.06
N GLU A 20 -0.55 -16.56 -1.53
CA GLU A 20 -0.09 -17.63 -0.64
C GLU A 20 1.00 -17.15 0.31
N LEU A 21 1.96 -16.36 -0.20
CA LEU A 21 3.05 -15.84 0.61
C LEU A 21 2.55 -14.85 1.67
N VAL A 22 1.64 -13.94 1.31
CA VAL A 22 0.98 -13.05 2.27
C VAL A 22 0.23 -13.86 3.33
N ALA A 23 -0.57 -14.85 2.92
CA ALA A 23 -1.32 -15.70 3.86
C ALA A 23 -0.42 -16.51 4.80
N LYS A 24 0.77 -16.92 4.35
CA LYS A 24 1.75 -17.62 5.19
C LYS A 24 2.48 -16.68 6.16
N ASN A 25 2.63 -15.40 5.84
CA ASN A 25 3.49 -14.47 6.58
C ASN A 25 2.74 -13.29 7.25
N PHE A 26 1.41 -13.21 7.12
CA PHE A 26 0.64 -12.03 7.54
C PHE A 26 0.86 -11.62 9.00
N GLU A 27 1.06 -12.59 9.92
CA GLU A 27 1.32 -12.27 11.33
C GLU A 27 2.64 -11.54 11.54
N THR A 28 3.64 -11.83 10.71
CA THR A 28 4.96 -11.18 10.81
C THR A 28 4.94 -9.86 10.07
N TRP A 29 4.47 -9.84 8.82
CA TRP A 29 4.44 -8.63 7.99
C TRP A 29 3.44 -7.59 8.48
N GLY A 30 2.36 -8.02 9.13
CA GLY A 30 1.38 -7.12 9.74
C GLY A 30 1.97 -6.30 10.89
N LYS A 31 3.06 -6.75 11.53
CA LYS A 31 3.71 -6.02 12.64
C LYS A 31 4.35 -4.71 12.19
N ASP A 32 4.60 -4.53 10.90
CA ASP A 32 5.16 -3.30 10.36
C ASP A 32 4.10 -2.22 10.09
N TYR A 33 2.82 -2.55 10.32
CA TYR A 33 1.68 -1.68 10.08
C TYR A 33 0.87 -1.43 11.36
N CYS A 34 0.40 -0.19 11.51
CA CYS A 34 -0.55 0.21 12.54
C CYS A 34 -1.89 0.57 11.90
N TYR A 35 -2.99 0.07 12.47
CA TYR A 35 -4.33 0.45 12.02
C TYR A 35 -4.72 1.84 12.52
N ASN A 36 -5.03 2.75 11.60
CA ASN A 36 -5.60 4.06 11.86
C ASN A 36 -7.11 4.01 11.62
N THR A 37 -7.87 3.95 12.71
CA THR A 37 -9.34 3.89 12.70
C THR A 37 -9.99 5.15 12.10
N SER A 38 -9.37 6.32 12.27
CA SER A 38 -9.93 7.59 11.78
C SER A 38 -9.94 7.69 10.26
N LYS A 39 -8.93 7.09 9.61
CA LYS A 39 -8.82 7.00 8.15
C LYS A 39 -9.34 5.67 7.59
N ASN A 40 -9.58 4.68 8.46
CA ASN A 40 -9.84 3.29 8.09
C ASN A 40 -8.71 2.70 7.22
N GLU A 41 -7.46 2.96 7.60
CA GLU A 41 -6.26 2.60 6.83
C GLU A 41 -5.20 1.93 7.72
N TYR A 42 -4.36 1.10 7.10
CA TYR A 42 -3.15 0.56 7.75
C TYR A 42 -1.94 1.39 7.31
N ILE A 43 -1.24 1.98 8.28
CA ILE A 43 -0.10 2.86 8.03
C ILE A 43 1.19 2.11 8.40
N HIS A 44 2.11 2.00 7.45
CA HIS A 44 3.43 1.43 7.71
C HIS A 44 4.24 2.33 8.66
N HIS A 45 5.00 1.73 9.58
CA HIS A 45 5.73 2.46 10.64
C HIS A 45 6.68 3.54 10.11
N THR A 46 7.20 3.40 8.90
CA THR A 46 8.14 4.36 8.30
C THR A 46 7.47 5.49 7.51
N ASN A 47 6.13 5.45 7.32
CA ASN A 47 5.45 6.29 6.33
C ASN A 47 4.84 7.59 6.91
N LEU A 48 5.50 8.23 7.87
CA LEU A 48 4.86 9.27 8.66
C LEU A 48 4.57 10.61 7.94
N ASN A 49 5.18 10.91 6.78
CA ASN A 49 5.09 12.27 6.20
C ASN A 49 4.93 12.37 4.67
N THR A 50 4.89 11.25 3.92
CA THR A 50 4.93 11.30 2.45
C THR A 50 3.69 11.93 1.82
N GLU A 51 2.50 11.70 2.37
CA GLU A 51 1.24 12.18 1.80
C GLU A 51 1.14 13.71 1.84
N SER A 52 1.54 14.33 2.95
CA SER A 52 1.52 15.79 3.10
C SER A 52 2.50 16.46 2.13
N ASP A 53 3.68 15.86 1.92
CA ASP A 53 4.68 16.36 0.98
C ASP A 53 4.19 16.25 -0.48
N ILE A 54 3.53 15.15 -0.84
CA ILE A 54 2.92 14.96 -2.16
C ILE A 54 1.82 16.00 -2.41
N ILE A 55 0.93 16.18 -1.44
CA ILE A 55 -0.16 17.16 -1.51
C ILE A 55 0.40 18.58 -1.64
N MET A 56 1.41 18.94 -0.84
CA MET A 56 2.09 20.24 -0.96
C MET A 56 2.69 20.45 -2.35
N GLY A 57 3.27 19.39 -2.94
CA GLY A 57 3.77 19.39 -4.31
C GLY A 57 2.69 19.63 -5.36
N TRP A 58 1.51 19.02 -5.22
CA TRP A 58 0.39 19.22 -6.15
C TRP A 58 -0.17 20.64 -6.09
N PHE A 59 -0.25 21.23 -4.91
CA PHE A 59 -0.81 22.57 -4.73
C PHE A 59 0.22 23.71 -4.88
N ASN A 60 1.49 23.39 -5.17
CA ASN A 60 2.57 24.39 -5.30
C ASN A 60 2.56 25.41 -4.15
N LEU A 61 2.23 24.97 -2.94
CA LEU A 61 2.19 25.82 -1.75
C LEU A 61 3.63 26.11 -1.30
N LYS A 62 4.38 26.85 -2.12
CA LYS A 62 5.54 27.57 -1.64
C LYS A 62 5.01 28.57 -0.63
N HIS A 63 5.46 28.45 0.62
CA HIS A 63 5.30 29.46 1.66
C HIS A 63 5.39 30.85 1.02
N LYS A 64 4.26 31.55 0.93
CA LYS A 64 4.28 33.01 0.78
C LYS A 64 4.75 33.53 2.13
N SER A 65 6.01 33.97 2.17
CA SER A 65 6.52 34.84 3.23
C SER A 65 5.75 36.15 3.25
#